data_AF-A0A1B6HXF8-F1
#
_entry.id   AF-A0A1B6HXF8-F1
#
_cell.length_a   1.000
_cell.length_b   1.000
_cell.length_c   1.000
_cell.angle_alpha   90.00
_cell.angle_beta   90.00
_cell.angle_gamma   90.00
#
_symmetry.space_group_name_H-M   'P 1'
#
loop_
_entity.id
_entity.type
_entity.pdbx_description
1 polymer ?
#
loop_
_entity_poly.entity_id
_entity_poly.type
_entity_poly.pdbx_seq_one_letter_code
_entity_poly.pdbx_strand_id
1 'polypeptide(L)'
;MGQKNKVYIQVQRPEVVQRYNKSMGGVDKVDFLVSNYRTFIRSKKWTLRMITHAIDLAVTNAWLQYIRDATQLKIPKKQKLDLFKFRQHVGEVLIVSGKTSNKKRGRPSNETPPPTVFF
;
A
#
# COMPACT_ATOMS: atom_id res chain seq x y z
N MET A 1 27.55 48.56 10.84
CA MET A 1 26.55 47.56 10.41
C MET A 1 26.20 47.83 8.95
N GLY A 2 26.79 47.08 8.00
CA GLY A 2 26.43 47.23 6.58
C GLY A 2 25.21 46.36 6.28
N GLN A 3 24.02 46.95 6.13
CA GLN A 3 22.86 46.22 5.65
C GLN A 3 23.11 45.81 4.20
N LYS A 4 23.29 44.50 3.96
CA LYS A 4 23.36 43.95 2.61
C LYS A 4 21.97 44.06 1.99
N ASN A 5 21.83 44.91 0.97
CA ASN A 5 20.62 45.00 0.16
C ASN A 5 20.36 43.65 -0.53
N LYS A 6 19.41 42.88 -0.01
CA LYS A 6 18.92 41.65 -0.64
C LYS A 6 17.88 42.01 -1.67
N VAL A 7 18.29 42.08 -2.94
CA VAL A 7 17.38 42.30 -4.07
C VAL A 7 17.08 40.94 -4.70
N TYR A 8 15.79 40.65 -4.89
CA TYR A 8 15.36 39.47 -5.64
C TYR A 8 15.23 39.83 -7.11
N ILE A 9 16.03 39.19 -7.96
CA ILE A 9 15.95 39.29 -9.41
C ILE A 9 15.35 38.01 -9.98
N GLN A 10 14.52 38.12 -11.01
CA GLN A 10 14.01 36.97 -11.75
C GLN A 10 15.10 36.46 -12.69
N VAL A 11 15.54 35.22 -12.48
CA VAL A 11 16.55 34.57 -13.31
C VAL A 11 15.89 33.45 -14.10
N GLN A 12 16.11 33.43 -15.41
CA GLN A 12 15.71 32.31 -16.27
C GLN A 12 16.34 31.02 -15.75
N ARG A 13 15.50 30.08 -15.29
CA ARG A 13 15.96 28.79 -14.78
C ARG A 13 16.40 27.90 -15.94
N PRO A 14 17.59 27.26 -15.88
CA PRO A 14 18.00 26.29 -16.88
C PRO A 14 17.00 25.13 -17.01
N GLU A 15 16.80 24.64 -18.23
CA GLU A 15 15.84 23.56 -18.52
C GLU A 15 16.16 22.28 -17.74
N VAL A 16 17.44 21.98 -17.51
CA VAL A 16 17.87 20.82 -16.72
C VAL A 16 17.33 20.86 -15.29
N VAL A 17 17.31 22.04 -14.65
CA VAL A 17 16.77 22.21 -13.30
C VAL A 17 15.25 22.08 -13.31
N GLN A 18 14.59 22.48 -14.39
CA GLN A 18 13.15 22.24 -14.57
C GLN A 18 12.81 20.77 -14.67
N ARG A 19 13.54 20.02 -15.49
CA ARG A 19 13.33 18.58 -15.66
C ARG A 19 13.58 17.86 -14.34
N TYR A 20 14.68 18.18 -13.65
CA TYR A 20 15.01 17.62 -12.33
C TYR A 20 13.88 17.86 -11.32
N ASN A 21 13.46 19.12 -11.12
CA ASN A 21 12.41 19.45 -10.15
C ASN A 21 11.07 18.79 -10.49
N LYS A 22 10.79 18.55 -11.78
CA LYS A 22 9.57 17.87 -12.22
C LYS A 22 9.57 16.37 -11.85
N SER A 23 10.73 15.73 -11.83
CA SER A 23 10.88 14.29 -11.52
C SER A 23 11.26 13.98 -10.06
N MET A 24 11.82 14.94 -9.33
CA MET A 24 12.42 14.73 -8.00
C MET A 24 11.46 14.11 -6.97
N GLY A 25 10.19 14.53 -6.95
CA GLY A 25 9.24 14.18 -5.89
C GLY A 25 8.60 12.78 -5.98
N GLY A 26 9.03 11.94 -6.92
CA GLY A 26 8.45 10.60 -7.10
C GLY A 26 8.64 9.69 -5.87
N VAL A 27 9.87 9.62 -5.38
CA VAL A 27 10.26 8.77 -4.23
C VAL A 27 9.67 9.35 -2.94
N ASP A 28 9.85 10.65 -2.69
CA ASP A 28 9.35 11.34 -1.49
C ASP A 28 7.84 11.16 -1.31
N LYS A 29 7.09 11.17 -2.43
CA LYS A 29 5.65 10.97 -2.39
C LYS A 29 5.28 9.56 -1.93
N VAL A 30 5.98 8.54 -2.42
CA VAL A 30 5.73 7.15 -2.03
C VAL A 30 6.12 6.96 -0.57
N ASP A 31 7.27 7.48 -0.14
CA ASP A 31 7.73 7.41 1.25
C ASP A 31 6.74 8.08 2.21
N PHE A 32 6.22 9.25 1.83
CA PHE A 32 5.18 9.94 2.59
C PHE A 32 3.90 9.10 2.73
N LEU A 33 3.41 8.52 1.62
CA LEU A 33 2.19 7.70 1.64
C LEU A 33 2.35 6.40 2.43
N VAL A 34 3.51 5.74 2.33
CA VAL A 34 3.83 4.54 3.10
C VAL A 34 3.92 4.88 4.59
N SER A 35 4.53 6.01 4.95
CA SER A 35 4.61 6.48 6.35
C SER A 35 3.22 6.71 6.96
N ASN A 36 2.28 7.27 6.19
CA ASN A 36 0.94 7.62 6.67
C ASN A 36 0.10 6.40 7.11
N TYR A 37 0.31 5.22 6.50
CA TYR A 37 -0.43 3.99 6.82
C TYR A 37 0.49 2.80 7.09
N ARG A 38 1.66 3.08 7.68
CA ARG A 38 2.70 2.08 7.95
C ARG A 38 2.17 0.96 8.85
N THR A 39 2.40 -0.28 8.43
CA THR A 39 2.10 -1.45 9.25
C THR A 39 3.11 -1.57 10.39
N PHE A 40 2.66 -1.42 11.64
CA PHE A 40 3.51 -1.54 12.82
C PHE A 40 3.55 -2.98 13.35
N ILE A 41 4.73 -3.59 13.32
CA ILE A 41 4.99 -4.91 13.93
C ILE A 41 5.86 -4.73 15.18
N ARG A 42 5.39 -5.23 16.33
CA ARG A 42 6.18 -5.38 17.56
C ARG A 42 7.09 -6.62 17.49
N SER A 43 8.08 -6.60 16.60
CA SER A 43 9.07 -7.68 16.50
C SER A 43 10.48 -7.14 16.34
N LYS A 44 11.44 -7.80 16.99
CA LYS A 44 12.87 -7.50 16.84
C LYS A 44 13.44 -8.02 15.51
N LYS A 45 12.81 -9.02 14.88
CA LYS A 45 13.24 -9.61 13.61
C LYS A 45 13.13 -8.56 12.49
N TRP A 46 14.27 -8.12 11.95
CA TRP A 46 14.32 -7.10 10.89
C TRP A 46 13.64 -7.55 9.59
N THR A 47 13.68 -8.85 9.29
CA THR A 47 13.04 -9.43 8.10
C THR A 47 11.53 -9.18 8.06
N LEU A 48 10.84 -9.27 9.20
CA LEU A 48 9.40 -8.98 9.27
C LEU A 48 9.10 -7.50 8.98
N ARG A 49 9.99 -6.59 9.40
CA ARG A 49 9.88 -5.16 9.07
C ARG A 49 10.07 -4.91 7.57
N MET A 50 10.97 -5.64 6.92
CA MET A 50 11.16 -5.56 5.46
C MET A 50 9.98 -6.10 4.69
N ILE A 51 9.44 -7.26 5.09
CA ILE A 51 8.29 -7.87 4.43
C ILE A 51 7.06 -6.96 4.52
N THR A 52 6.77 -6.41 5.70
CA THR A 52 5.65 -5.49 5.86
C THR A 52 5.83 -4.20 5.09
N HIS A 53 7.04 -3.64 5.09
CA HIS A 53 7.33 -2.48 4.28
C HIS A 53 7.14 -2.75 2.78
N ALA A 54 7.56 -3.91 2.28
CA ALA A 54 7.34 -4.31 0.89
C ALA A 54 5.84 -4.41 0.54
N ILE A 55 5.02 -4.96 1.45
CA ILE A 55 3.55 -4.99 1.29
C ILE A 55 2.97 -3.57 1.28
N ASP A 56 3.37 -2.72 2.23
CA ASP A 56 2.89 -1.34 2.29
C ASP A 56 3.25 -0.54 1.03
N LEU A 57 4.45 -0.76 0.51
CA LEU A 57 4.94 -0.18 -0.74
C LEU A 57 4.12 -0.67 -1.95
N ALA A 58 3.89 -1.98 -2.04
CA ALA A 58 3.11 -2.58 -3.11
C ALA A 58 1.67 -2.06 -3.15
N VAL A 59 0.99 -2.01 -1.99
CA VAL A 59 -0.39 -1.52 -1.91
C VAL A 59 -0.48 -0.02 -2.23
N THR A 60 0.50 0.77 -1.76
CA THR A 60 0.55 2.21 -2.06
C THR A 60 0.77 2.46 -3.56
N ASN A 61 1.66 1.71 -4.20
CA ASN A 61 1.89 1.80 -5.65
C ASN A 61 0.66 1.36 -6.45
N ALA A 62 -0.01 0.28 -6.04
CA ALA A 62 -1.26 -0.17 -6.64
C ALA A 62 -2.36 0.90 -6.53
N TRP A 63 -2.46 1.60 -5.40
CA TRP A 63 -3.38 2.72 -5.26
C TRP A 63 -3.04 3.88 -6.20
N LEU A 64 -1.76 4.25 -6.33
CA LEU A 64 -1.34 5.29 -7.28
C LEU A 64 -1.70 4.92 -8.73
N GLN A 65 -1.55 3.64 -9.10
CA GLN A 65 -1.97 3.13 -10.40
C GLN A 65 -3.49 3.20 -10.56
N TYR A 66 -4.27 2.74 -9.56
CA TYR A 66 -5.71 2.88 -9.54
C TYR A 66 -6.18 4.33 -9.73
N ILE A 67 -5.54 5.30 -9.07
CA ILE A 67 -5.88 6.72 -9.23
C ILE A 67 -5.56 7.22 -10.64
N ARG A 68 -4.46 6.78 -11.25
CA ARG A 68 -4.12 7.11 -12.65
C ARG A 68 -5.19 6.57 -13.60
N ASP A 69 -5.53 5.29 -13.47
CA ASP A 69 -6.50 4.61 -14.33
C ASP A 69 -7.90 5.23 -14.16
N ALA A 70 -8.33 5.48 -12.91
CA ALA A 70 -9.60 6.14 -12.62
C ALA A 70 -9.66 7.58 -13.16
N THR A 71 -8.51 8.25 -13.30
CA THR A 71 -8.44 9.59 -13.91
C THR A 71 -8.55 9.50 -15.44
N GLN A 72 -7.87 8.53 -16.05
CA GLN A 72 -7.98 8.26 -17.49
C GLN A 72 -9.41 7.88 -17.89
N LEU A 73 -10.10 7.09 -17.05
CA LEU A 73 -11.50 6.70 -17.23
C LEU A 73 -12.52 7.78 -16.84
N LYS A 74 -12.05 8.98 -16.46
CA LYS A 74 -12.89 10.13 -16.04
C LYS A 74 -13.86 9.79 -14.89
N ILE A 75 -13.48 8.87 -14.00
CA ILE A 75 -14.29 8.53 -12.82
C ILE A 75 -14.40 9.78 -11.92
N PRO A 76 -15.61 10.16 -11.45
CA PRO A 76 -15.78 11.26 -10.52
C PRO A 76 -15.00 11.05 -9.22
N LYS A 77 -14.43 12.13 -8.65
CA LYS A 77 -13.65 12.06 -7.40
C LYS A 77 -14.42 11.38 -6.24
N LYS A 78 -15.74 11.59 -6.17
CA LYS A 78 -16.61 11.00 -5.15
C LYS A 78 -16.68 9.46 -5.21
N GLN A 79 -16.36 8.88 -6.37
CA GLN A 79 -16.37 7.43 -6.59
C GLN A 79 -14.97 6.81 -6.47
N LYS A 80 -13.92 7.64 -6.33
CA LYS A 80 -12.55 7.14 -6.15
C LYS A 80 -12.31 6.82 -4.68
N LEU A 81 -11.72 5.65 -4.41
CA LEU A 81 -11.29 5.29 -3.07
C LEU A 81 -10.07 6.12 -2.68
N ASP A 82 -10.09 6.70 -1.47
CA ASP A 82 -8.87 7.20 -0.83
C ASP A 82 -7.94 6.04 -0.46
N LEU A 83 -6.70 6.36 -0.08
CA LEU A 83 -5.69 5.34 0.20
C LEU A 83 -6.12 4.42 1.35
N PHE A 84 -6.80 4.95 2.37
CA PHE A 84 -7.25 4.15 3.51
C PHE A 84 -8.33 3.14 3.09
N LYS A 85 -9.37 3.59 2.38
CA LYS A 85 -10.46 2.74 1.89
C LYS A 85 -9.97 1.71 0.88
N PHE A 86 -9.03 2.10 0.01
CA PHE A 86 -8.38 1.17 -0.90
C PHE A 86 -7.63 0.07 -0.15
N ARG A 87 -6.83 0.43 0.87
CA ARG A 87 -6.13 -0.54 1.72
C ARG A 87 -7.09 -1.48 2.45
N GLN A 88 -8.17 -0.95 3.00
CA GLN A 88 -9.21 -1.75 3.66
C GLN A 88 -9.83 -2.75 2.67
N HIS A 89 -10.20 -2.29 1.48
CA HIS A 89 -10.78 -3.14 0.43
C HIS A 89 -9.83 -4.26 -0.01
N VAL A 90 -8.54 -3.96 -0.20
CA VAL A 90 -7.52 -4.98 -0.50
C VAL A 90 -7.47 -6.04 0.61
N GLY A 91 -7.50 -5.61 1.88
CA GLY A 91 -7.54 -6.53 3.03
C GLY A 91 -8.77 -7.43 3.04
N GLU A 92 -9.96 -6.85 2.84
CA GLU A 92 -11.23 -7.60 2.77
C GLU A 92 -11.19 -8.67 1.67
N VAL A 93 -10.75 -8.29 0.46
CA VAL A 93 -10.64 -9.20 -0.68
C VAL A 93 -9.65 -10.33 -0.37
N LEU A 94 -8.48 -10.03 0.22
CA LEU A 94 -7.49 -11.05 0.56
C LEU A 94 -7.94 -12.00 1.68
N ILE A 95 -8.77 -11.54 2.62
CA ILE A 95 -9.34 -12.39 3.68
C ILE A 95 -10.37 -13.38 3.12
N VAL A 96 -11.15 -12.94 2.13
CA VAL A 96 -12.19 -13.76 1.48
C VAL A 96 -11.59 -14.69 0.43
N SER A 97 -10.58 -14.20 -0.31
CA SER A 97 -9.86 -14.96 -1.32
C SER A 97 -9.12 -16.14 -0.68
N GLY A 98 -9.44 -17.37 -1.08
CA GLY A 98 -8.83 -18.59 -0.54
C GLY A 98 -9.65 -19.35 0.50
N LYS A 99 -10.87 -18.91 0.83
CA LYS A 99 -11.86 -19.76 1.53
C LYS A 99 -12.45 -20.82 0.59
N THR A 100 -11.61 -21.70 0.05
CA THR A 100 -12.05 -22.99 -0.48
C THR A 100 -12.43 -23.87 0.71
N SER A 101 -13.70 -24.29 0.79
CA SER A 101 -14.30 -25.31 1.67
C SER A 101 -13.47 -25.78 2.87
N ASN A 102 -14.01 -25.58 4.08
CA ASN A 102 -13.51 -26.06 5.38
C ASN A 102 -12.76 -27.40 5.31
N LYS A 103 -11.46 -27.40 5.01
CA LYS A 103 -10.60 -28.52 5.39
C LYS A 103 -10.53 -28.46 6.90
N LYS A 104 -11.24 -29.38 7.58
CA LYS A 104 -11.18 -29.54 9.03
C LYS A 104 -9.71 -29.49 9.44
N ARG A 105 -9.34 -28.46 10.18
CA ARG A 105 -7.99 -28.32 10.72
C ARG A 105 -7.88 -29.34 11.85
N GLY A 106 -7.18 -30.43 11.60
CA GLY A 106 -6.99 -31.53 12.54
C GLY A 106 -6.10 -32.61 11.94
N ARG A 107 -5.53 -33.45 12.80
CA ARG A 107 -4.86 -34.68 12.40
C ARG A 107 -5.88 -35.55 11.65
N PRO A 108 -5.55 -36.16 10.50
CA PRO A 108 -6.43 -37.15 9.89
C PRO A 108 -6.70 -38.24 10.94
N SER A 109 -7.97 -38.44 11.28
CA SER A 109 -8.32 -39.56 12.15
C SER A 109 -8.25 -40.85 11.33
N ASN A 110 -7.52 -41.84 11.84
CA ASN A 110 -7.56 -43.22 11.35
C ASN A 110 -8.61 -44.05 12.09
N GLU A 111 -9.53 -43.43 12.84
CA GLU A 111 -10.55 -44.18 13.57
C GLU A 111 -11.60 -44.70 12.59
N THR A 112 -11.54 -46.00 12.35
CA THR A 112 -12.66 -46.77 11.81
C THR A 112 -13.87 -46.53 12.69
N PRO A 113 -15.02 -46.06 12.16
CA PRO A 113 -16.20 -45.82 12.97
C PRO A 113 -16.63 -47.15 13.63
N PRO A 114 -17.00 -47.15 14.92
CA PRO A 114 -17.49 -48.36 15.58
C PRO A 114 -18.78 -48.84 14.88
N PRO A 115 -18.99 -50.16 14.78
CA PRO A 115 -20.16 -50.71 14.12
C PRO A 115 -21.44 -50.21 14.78
N THR A 116 -22.32 -49.63 13.97
CA THR A 116 -23.65 -49.19 14.39
C THR A 116 -24.45 -50.43 14.78
N VAL A 117 -24.66 -50.63 16.09
CA VAL A 117 -25.60 -51.62 16.58
C VAL A 117 -26.99 -51.00 16.45
N PHE A 118 -27.78 -51.51 15.51
CA PHE A 118 -29.21 -51.23 15.45
C PHE A 118 -29.88 -52.11 16.53
N PHE A 119 -30.50 -51.47 17.51
CA PHE A 119 -31.56 -52.08 18.32
C PHE A 119 -32.90 -51.74 17.68
#